data_AF-A0A2W7L0V8-F1
#
_entry.id   AF-A0A2W7L0V8-F1
#
_cell.length_a   1.000
_cell.length_b   1.000
_cell.length_c   1.000
_cell.angle_alpha   90.00
_cell.angle_beta   90.00
_cell.angle_gamma   90.00
#
_symmetry.space_group_name_H-M   'P 1'
#
loop_
_entity.id
_entity.type
_entity.pdbx_description
1 polymer ?
#
loop_
_entity_poly.entity_id
_entity_poly.type
_entity_poly.pdbx_seq_one_letter_code
_entity_poly.pdbx_strand_id
1 'polypeptide(L)'
;MKIHKLTDAGKKIYREWLDRRTPSELPPKELLDEPSNASVAVDVEIDLTKIFKNRFEFGKYVHDLLCENFDAKLFLAQKNDGIWEWLTIAYFSQFGKKMSKYWHYRIERKGHSGSLAYRHLARTSFEMYWRHGPEALVMLSAEMPTWGDLSEQLTSRQNVVYHRAYIQTANAMYMKGGEPLTGAASRVKPIKKRKRGDTSGKGGVGRLALAVRRLSRTYDTHILQPSQMMELLPREFANFIAKASAK
;
A
#
# COMPACT_ATOMS: atom_id res chain seq x y z
N MET A 1 18.05 -15.98 6.11
CA MET A 1 17.79 -16.68 4.84
C MET A 1 17.99 -15.71 3.69
N LYS A 2 18.48 -16.11 2.51
CA LYS A 2 18.55 -15.20 1.35
C LYS A 2 17.18 -14.88 0.78
N ILE A 3 17.03 -13.74 0.12
CA ILE A 3 15.79 -13.37 -0.58
C ILE A 3 15.69 -14.15 -1.90
N HIS A 4 14.63 -14.94 -2.03
CA HIS A 4 14.35 -15.71 -3.24
C HIS A 4 13.24 -15.09 -4.09
N LYS A 5 13.07 -15.62 -5.30
CA LYS A 5 11.90 -15.44 -6.16
C LYS A 5 11.30 -16.79 -6.50
N LEU A 6 9.97 -16.86 -6.57
CA LEU A 6 9.29 -18.04 -7.07
C LEU A 6 9.61 -18.30 -8.55
N THR A 7 9.92 -19.55 -8.87
CA THR A 7 9.93 -20.08 -10.24
C THR A 7 8.49 -20.16 -10.76
N ASP A 8 8.30 -20.41 -12.06
CA ASP A 8 6.94 -20.57 -12.59
C ASP A 8 6.23 -21.82 -12.05
N ALA A 9 6.98 -22.88 -11.74
CA ALA A 9 6.45 -24.05 -11.02
C ALA A 9 6.02 -23.69 -9.59
N GLY A 10 6.87 -22.98 -8.83
CA GLY A 10 6.53 -22.53 -7.49
C GLY A 10 5.32 -21.60 -7.46
N LYS A 11 5.19 -20.69 -8.44
CA LYS A 11 3.99 -19.84 -8.58
C LYS A 11 2.73 -20.67 -8.81
N LYS A 12 2.80 -21.73 -9.62
CA LYS A 12 1.66 -22.61 -9.88
C LYS A 12 1.21 -23.29 -8.58
N ILE A 13 2.15 -23.89 -7.84
CA ILE A 13 1.87 -24.53 -6.55
C ILE A 13 1.29 -23.52 -5.56
N TYR A 14 1.92 -22.34 -5.44
CA TYR A 14 1.44 -21.29 -4.54
C TYR A 14 0.00 -20.85 -4.86
N ARG A 15 -0.35 -20.71 -6.14
CA ARG A 15 -1.70 -20.32 -6.56
C ARG A 15 -2.72 -21.41 -6.28
N GLU A 16 -2.41 -22.66 -6.61
CA GLU A 16 -3.29 -23.80 -6.33
C GLU A 16 -3.53 -23.96 -4.84
N TRP A 17 -2.48 -23.80 -4.03
CA TRP A 17 -2.59 -23.77 -2.59
C TRP A 17 -3.45 -22.59 -2.10
N LEU A 18 -3.17 -21.38 -2.58
CA LEU A 18 -3.89 -20.16 -2.19
C LEU A 18 -5.39 -20.24 -2.47
N ASP A 19 -5.78 -20.89 -3.57
CA ASP A 19 -7.19 -21.06 -3.95
C ASP A 19 -7.92 -22.12 -3.10
N ARG A 20 -7.19 -23.04 -2.45
CA ARG A 20 -7.74 -24.13 -1.61
C ARG A 20 -7.55 -23.92 -0.11
N ARG A 21 -6.67 -23.02 0.28
CA ARG A 21 -6.23 -22.85 1.67
C ARG A 21 -7.41 -22.61 2.61
N THR A 22 -7.27 -23.08 3.83
CA THR A 22 -8.16 -22.75 4.94
C THR A 22 -7.64 -21.53 5.72
N PRO A 23 -8.49 -20.85 6.52
CA PRO A 23 -8.03 -19.80 7.41
C PRO A 23 -6.95 -20.33 8.37
N SER A 24 -5.86 -19.59 8.54
CA SER A 24 -4.71 -19.93 9.40
C SER A 24 -3.76 -21.01 8.86
N GLU A 25 -4.05 -21.60 7.69
CA GLU A 25 -3.12 -22.48 7.00
C GLU A 25 -1.91 -21.70 6.48
N LEU A 26 -0.71 -22.25 6.68
CA LEU A 26 0.53 -21.68 6.16
C LEU A 26 0.87 -22.27 4.79
N PRO A 27 1.55 -21.52 3.92
CA PRO A 27 2.00 -22.05 2.62
C PRO A 27 2.93 -23.26 2.80
N PRO A 28 2.98 -24.15 1.79
CA PRO A 28 3.98 -25.23 1.74
C PRO A 28 5.39 -24.66 1.93
N LYS A 29 6.17 -25.27 2.83
CA LYS A 29 7.50 -24.77 3.22
C LYS A 29 8.49 -24.83 2.06
N GLU A 30 8.29 -25.80 1.16
CA GLU A 30 9.07 -26.04 -0.04
C GLU A 30 9.00 -24.85 -1.01
N LEU A 31 8.03 -23.94 -0.86
CA LEU A 31 7.98 -22.69 -1.64
C LEU A 31 9.04 -21.67 -1.20
N LEU A 32 9.70 -21.86 -0.06
CA LEU A 32 10.69 -20.93 0.45
C LEU A 32 12.07 -21.14 -0.19
N ASP A 33 12.55 -22.39 -0.31
CA ASP A 33 13.93 -22.69 -0.69
C ASP A 33 14.12 -23.88 -1.64
N GLU A 34 13.11 -24.71 -1.90
CA GLU A 34 13.26 -25.85 -2.80
C GLU A 34 13.63 -25.35 -4.21
N PRO A 35 14.76 -25.79 -4.81
CA PRO A 35 15.26 -25.24 -6.08
C PRO A 35 14.27 -25.33 -7.25
N SER A 36 13.35 -26.30 -7.24
CA SER A 36 12.30 -26.42 -8.25
C SER A 36 11.23 -25.33 -8.13
N ASN A 37 11.03 -24.77 -6.93
CA ASN A 37 9.96 -23.82 -6.59
C ASN A 37 10.47 -22.38 -6.41
N ALA A 38 11.70 -22.21 -5.92
CA ALA A 38 12.29 -20.92 -5.60
C ALA A 38 13.76 -20.88 -6.04
N SER A 39 14.24 -19.68 -6.36
CA SER A 39 15.64 -19.42 -6.69
C SER A 39 16.12 -18.15 -6.01
N VAL A 40 17.38 -18.11 -5.59
CA VAL A 40 17.98 -16.89 -5.01
C VAL A 40 17.82 -15.73 -6.00
N ALA A 41 17.16 -14.67 -5.56
CA ALA A 41 16.92 -13.47 -6.35
C ALA A 41 17.91 -12.37 -6.00
N VAL A 42 18.24 -12.27 -4.71
CA VAL A 42 19.16 -11.26 -4.18
C VAL A 42 19.99 -11.91 -3.08
N ASP A 43 21.30 -11.66 -3.11
CA ASP A 43 22.20 -12.09 -2.05
C ASP A 43 22.15 -11.13 -0.85
N VAL A 44 20.97 -11.07 -0.22
CA VAL A 44 20.70 -10.28 0.99
C VAL A 44 19.99 -11.19 1.99
N GLU A 45 20.48 -11.20 3.22
CA GLU A 45 19.88 -11.94 4.32
C GLU A 45 18.63 -11.24 4.84
N ILE A 46 17.56 -12.02 5.03
CA ILE A 46 16.29 -11.59 5.60
C ILE A 46 15.97 -12.40 6.86
N ASP A 47 15.53 -11.68 7.90
CA ASP A 47 15.08 -12.24 9.18
C ASP A 47 13.57 -12.57 9.15
N LEU A 48 13.25 -13.85 9.05
CA LEU A 48 11.87 -14.35 9.01
C LEU A 48 11.17 -14.34 10.38
N THR A 49 11.91 -14.10 11.47
CA THR A 49 11.35 -14.01 12.83
C THR A 49 10.80 -12.63 13.15
N LYS A 50 11.12 -11.63 12.33
CA LYS A 50 10.72 -10.24 12.53
C LYS A 50 9.20 -10.08 12.44
N ILE A 51 8.62 -9.46 13.47
CA ILE A 51 7.19 -9.13 13.56
C ILE A 51 7.00 -7.65 13.30
N PHE A 52 6.06 -7.30 12.43
CA PHE A 52 5.75 -5.92 12.05
C PHE A 52 4.38 -5.52 12.59
N LYS A 53 4.29 -4.33 13.16
CA LYS A 53 3.02 -3.75 13.62
C LYS A 53 2.07 -3.52 12.44
N ASN A 54 2.60 -3.02 11.33
CA ASN A 54 1.83 -2.62 10.16
C ASN A 54 2.64 -2.75 8.87
N ARG A 55 1.97 -2.48 7.75
CA ARG A 55 2.60 -2.52 6.43
C ARG A 55 3.68 -1.46 6.22
N PHE A 56 3.63 -0.36 6.97
CA PHE A 56 4.66 0.68 6.91
C PHE A 56 6.01 0.15 7.42
N GLU A 57 6.03 -0.49 8.59
CA GLU A 57 7.25 -1.09 9.14
C GLU A 57 7.83 -2.18 8.24
N PHE A 58 6.97 -3.03 7.68
CA PHE A 58 7.40 -4.04 6.70
C PHE A 58 7.99 -3.40 5.45
N GLY A 59 7.31 -2.39 4.88
CA GLY A 59 7.77 -1.67 3.70
C GLY A 59 9.13 -0.99 3.91
N LYS A 60 9.30 -0.33 5.06
CA LYS A 60 10.58 0.26 5.48
C LYS A 60 11.67 -0.79 5.59
N TYR A 61 11.40 -1.89 6.30
CA TYR A 61 12.39 -2.94 6.50
C TYR A 61 12.88 -3.55 5.17
N VAL A 62 11.96 -3.89 4.27
CA VAL A 62 12.32 -4.43 2.95
C VAL A 62 13.03 -3.38 2.10
N HIS A 63 12.62 -2.11 2.20
CA HIS A 63 13.32 -1.00 1.55
C HIS A 63 14.78 -0.90 2.02
N ASP A 64 15.01 -0.89 3.33
CA ASP A 64 16.34 -0.70 3.88
C ASP A 64 17.27 -1.86 3.52
N LEU A 65 16.75 -3.10 3.49
CA LEU A 65 17.50 -4.28 3.03
C LEU A 65 17.88 -4.23 1.55
N LEU A 66 16.96 -3.80 0.69
CA LEU A 66 17.13 -3.92 -0.76
C LEU A 66 17.77 -2.68 -1.38
N CYS A 67 17.44 -1.48 -0.90
CA CYS A 67 17.84 -0.23 -1.55
C CYS A 67 19.22 0.28 -1.09
N GLU A 68 19.87 -0.38 -0.13
CA GLU A 68 21.25 -0.06 0.24
C GLU A 68 22.22 -0.34 -0.92
N ASN A 69 22.00 -1.46 -1.63
CA ASN A 69 22.93 -1.95 -2.66
C ASN A 69 22.31 -2.08 -4.06
N PHE A 70 21.00 -1.87 -4.21
CA PHE A 70 20.30 -2.10 -5.49
C PHE A 70 19.33 -0.96 -5.83
N ASP A 71 19.14 -0.71 -7.13
CA ASP A 71 18.08 0.21 -7.60
C ASP A 71 16.71 -0.42 -7.36
N ALA A 72 15.89 0.24 -6.55
CA ALA A 72 14.52 -0.14 -6.24
C ALA A 72 13.65 -0.44 -7.47
N LYS A 73 13.87 0.26 -8.59
CA LYS A 73 13.12 0.06 -9.85
C LYS A 73 13.28 -1.35 -10.39
N LEU A 74 14.43 -2.00 -10.14
CA LEU A 74 14.66 -3.37 -10.55
C LEU A 74 13.62 -4.31 -9.93
N PHE A 75 13.31 -4.13 -8.65
CA PHE A 75 12.36 -5.01 -7.95
C PHE A 75 10.90 -4.81 -8.37
N LEU A 76 10.55 -3.65 -8.94
CA LEU A 76 9.18 -3.35 -9.38
C LEU A 76 8.85 -3.86 -10.80
N ALA A 77 9.87 -4.31 -11.54
CA ALA A 77 9.72 -4.87 -12.88
C ALA A 77 8.94 -6.19 -12.86
N GLN A 78 8.14 -6.44 -13.92
CA GLN A 78 7.29 -7.63 -14.02
C GLN A 78 8.06 -8.96 -13.90
N LYS A 79 9.27 -9.03 -14.45
CA LYS A 79 10.14 -10.21 -14.32
C LYS A 79 10.48 -10.59 -12.88
N ASN A 80 10.33 -9.65 -11.95
CA ASN A 80 10.66 -9.79 -10.53
C ASN A 80 9.41 -9.93 -9.64
N ASP A 81 8.22 -10.11 -10.22
CA ASP A 81 6.98 -10.31 -9.46
C ASP A 81 7.07 -11.48 -8.46
N GLY A 82 7.82 -12.53 -8.82
CA GLY A 82 8.04 -13.69 -7.95
C GLY A 82 8.78 -13.40 -6.64
N ILE A 83 9.51 -12.27 -6.53
CA ILE A 83 10.13 -11.83 -5.26
C ILE A 83 9.04 -11.44 -4.27
N TRP A 84 8.04 -10.71 -4.73
CA TRP A 84 6.97 -10.21 -3.87
C TRP A 84 6.05 -11.33 -3.40
N GLU A 85 5.73 -12.28 -4.28
CA GLU A 85 4.96 -13.47 -3.91
C GLU A 85 5.74 -14.32 -2.89
N TRP A 86 7.06 -14.48 -3.08
CA TRP A 86 7.93 -15.13 -2.10
C TRP A 86 7.97 -14.41 -0.75
N LEU A 87 8.10 -13.08 -0.73
CA LEU A 87 8.05 -12.29 0.52
C LEU A 87 6.70 -12.43 1.24
N THR A 88 5.60 -12.52 0.49
CA THR A 88 4.28 -12.79 1.06
C THR A 88 4.23 -14.17 1.72
N ILE A 89 4.84 -15.20 1.12
CA ILE A 89 4.95 -16.56 1.68
C ILE A 89 5.84 -16.54 2.94
N ALA A 90 7.00 -15.90 2.86
CA ALA A 90 7.97 -15.82 3.94
C ALA A 90 7.39 -15.18 5.21
N TYR A 91 6.51 -14.18 5.06
CA TYR A 91 5.82 -13.51 6.17
C TYR A 91 4.33 -13.83 6.23
N PHE A 92 3.93 -15.01 5.72
CA PHE A 92 2.51 -15.35 5.61
C PHE A 92 1.82 -15.50 6.97
N SER A 93 2.56 -15.84 8.02
CA SER A 93 2.05 -15.83 9.41
C SER A 93 1.51 -14.45 9.84
N GLN A 94 1.92 -13.37 9.15
CA GLN A 94 1.46 -12.00 9.38
C GLN A 94 0.47 -11.53 8.30
N PHE A 95 0.78 -11.76 7.02
CA PHE A 95 -0.09 -11.38 5.90
C PHE A 95 -1.37 -12.23 5.82
N GLY A 96 -1.29 -13.52 6.12
CA GLY A 96 -2.36 -14.50 5.95
C GLY A 96 -3.35 -14.60 7.12
N LYS A 97 -3.18 -13.82 8.19
CA LYS A 97 -4.02 -13.87 9.41
C LYS A 97 -5.52 -13.67 9.16
N LYS A 98 -5.89 -13.00 8.07
CA LYS A 98 -7.29 -12.75 7.67
C LYS A 98 -7.53 -13.31 6.27
N MET A 99 -8.64 -14.02 6.07
CA MET A 99 -9.02 -14.40 4.71
C MET A 99 -9.35 -13.14 3.91
N SER A 100 -8.75 -12.99 2.74
CA SER A 100 -8.92 -11.83 1.88
C SER A 100 -8.90 -12.23 0.42
N LYS A 101 -9.08 -11.26 -0.47
CA LYS A 101 -9.07 -11.51 -1.90
C LYS A 101 -7.68 -11.95 -2.36
N TYR A 102 -7.62 -12.90 -3.30
CA TYR A 102 -6.36 -13.52 -3.74
C TYR A 102 -5.31 -12.51 -4.22
N TRP A 103 -5.73 -11.39 -4.83
CA TRP A 103 -4.84 -10.35 -5.36
C TRP A 103 -4.08 -9.57 -4.28
N HIS A 104 -4.40 -9.77 -2.99
CA HIS A 104 -3.59 -9.27 -1.89
C HIS A 104 -2.34 -10.13 -1.64
N TYR A 105 -2.34 -11.37 -2.12
CA TYR A 105 -1.32 -12.38 -1.82
C TYR A 105 -0.52 -12.84 -3.05
N ARG A 106 -1.09 -12.67 -4.25
CA ARG A 106 -0.43 -12.93 -5.53
C ARG A 106 -0.48 -11.70 -6.42
N ILE A 107 0.51 -11.52 -7.28
CA ILE A 107 0.54 -10.38 -8.19
C ILE A 107 -0.35 -10.66 -9.39
N GLU A 108 -1.33 -9.79 -9.61
CA GLU A 108 -2.20 -9.85 -10.78
C GLU A 108 -2.05 -8.57 -11.61
N ARG A 109 -1.43 -8.67 -12.79
CA ARG A 109 -1.21 -7.52 -13.68
C ARG A 109 -2.35 -7.30 -14.67
N LYS A 110 -3.27 -8.25 -14.83
CA LYS A 110 -4.41 -8.14 -15.73
C LYS A 110 -5.71 -8.30 -14.93
N GLY A 111 -6.36 -7.19 -14.63
CA GLY A 111 -7.71 -7.16 -14.09
C GLY A 111 -8.71 -6.56 -15.09
N HIS A 112 -9.99 -6.60 -14.73
CA HIS A 112 -11.10 -6.08 -15.57
C HIS A 112 -10.93 -4.61 -16.00
N SER A 113 -10.28 -3.79 -15.17
CA SER A 113 -10.12 -2.35 -15.42
C SER A 113 -8.67 -1.87 -15.26
N GLY A 114 -7.71 -2.77 -15.47
CA GLY A 114 -6.27 -2.50 -15.36
C GLY A 114 -5.56 -3.41 -14.37
N SER A 115 -4.31 -3.08 -14.07
CA SER A 115 -3.47 -3.88 -13.17
C SER A 115 -3.99 -3.88 -11.74
N LEU A 116 -4.03 -5.06 -11.11
CA LEU A 116 -4.30 -5.23 -9.68
C LEU A 116 -3.02 -5.33 -8.84
N ALA A 117 -1.84 -5.21 -9.46
CA ALA A 117 -0.54 -5.34 -8.78
C ALA A 117 -0.35 -4.30 -7.66
N TYR A 118 -1.04 -3.16 -7.76
CA TYR A 118 -1.04 -2.15 -6.70
C TYR A 118 -1.77 -2.62 -5.43
N ARG A 119 -2.57 -3.70 -5.46
CA ARG A 119 -3.25 -4.24 -4.28
C ARG A 119 -2.45 -5.34 -3.58
N HIS A 120 -1.33 -5.76 -4.14
CA HIS A 120 -0.49 -6.79 -3.53
C HIS A 120 0.18 -6.24 -2.26
N LEU A 121 -0.07 -6.85 -1.11
CA LEU A 121 0.26 -6.27 0.20
C LEU A 121 1.76 -6.00 0.36
N ALA A 122 2.61 -7.00 0.11
CA ALA A 122 4.06 -6.85 0.28
C ALA A 122 4.65 -5.87 -0.74
N ARG A 123 4.27 -6.00 -2.01
CA ARG A 123 4.79 -5.16 -3.12
C ARG A 123 4.46 -3.70 -2.90
N THR A 124 3.21 -3.38 -2.58
CA THR A 124 2.78 -2.00 -2.35
C THR A 124 3.43 -1.41 -1.11
N SER A 125 3.63 -2.21 -0.07
CA SER A 125 4.30 -1.75 1.16
C SER A 125 5.71 -1.24 0.85
N PHE A 126 6.49 -2.02 0.10
CA PHE A 126 7.80 -1.58 -0.38
C PHE A 126 7.69 -0.38 -1.32
N GLU A 127 6.84 -0.46 -2.36
CA GLU A 127 6.80 0.57 -3.40
C GLU A 127 6.40 1.94 -2.85
N MET A 128 5.41 1.99 -1.97
CA MET A 128 4.94 3.24 -1.40
C MET A 128 5.98 3.84 -0.45
N TYR A 129 6.65 3.02 0.37
CA TYR A 129 7.72 3.51 1.24
C TYR A 129 8.93 4.00 0.43
N TRP A 130 9.36 3.26 -0.59
CA TRP A 130 10.45 3.69 -1.48
C TRP A 130 10.17 5.07 -2.11
N ARG A 131 8.94 5.31 -2.57
CA ARG A 131 8.60 6.56 -3.28
C ARG A 131 8.39 7.75 -2.35
N HIS A 132 7.80 7.52 -1.18
CA HIS A 132 7.32 8.61 -0.31
C HIS A 132 8.01 8.67 1.05
N GLY A 133 8.85 7.68 1.37
CA GLY A 133 9.53 7.57 2.65
C GLY A 133 8.53 7.54 3.81
N PRO A 134 8.79 8.29 4.91
CA PRO A 134 7.92 8.34 6.08
C PRO A 134 6.46 8.71 5.79
N GLU A 135 6.22 9.50 4.74
CA GLU A 135 4.90 9.99 4.36
C GLU A 135 4.00 8.88 3.79
N ALA A 136 4.59 7.73 3.42
CA ALA A 136 3.84 6.55 3.03
C ALA A 136 2.98 5.98 4.16
N LEU A 137 3.18 6.41 5.41
CA LEU A 137 2.44 5.94 6.58
C LEU A 137 0.91 6.07 6.38
N VAL A 138 0.44 7.16 5.77
CA VAL A 138 -0.99 7.34 5.46
C VAL A 138 -1.55 6.24 4.56
N MET A 139 -0.73 5.62 3.71
CA MET A 139 -1.13 4.50 2.86
C MET A 139 -0.89 3.14 3.50
N LEU A 140 -0.04 3.04 4.53
CA LEU A 140 0.51 1.78 5.03
C LEU A 140 0.30 1.56 6.54
N SER A 141 -0.51 2.41 7.19
CA SER A 141 -0.81 2.35 8.63
C SER A 141 -1.65 1.12 9.03
N ALA A 142 -2.35 0.49 8.08
CA ALA A 142 -3.11 -0.71 8.34
C ALA A 142 -2.20 -1.91 8.70
N GLU A 143 -2.72 -2.79 9.56
CA GLU A 143 -2.06 -4.06 9.93
C GLU A 143 -1.64 -4.88 8.71
N MET A 144 -0.64 -5.73 8.88
CA MET A 144 -0.09 -6.63 7.84
C MET A 144 -1.14 -7.31 6.93
N PRO A 145 -2.19 -7.99 7.45
CA PRO A 145 -3.16 -8.70 6.59
C PRO A 145 -4.21 -7.78 5.93
N THR A 146 -4.17 -6.48 6.21
CA THR A 146 -5.25 -5.56 5.90
C THR A 146 -4.86 -4.59 4.79
N TRP A 147 -5.62 -4.62 3.69
CA TRP A 147 -5.47 -3.64 2.60
C TRP A 147 -5.95 -2.24 3.02
N GLY A 148 -7.14 -2.12 3.61
CA GLY A 148 -7.62 -0.86 4.18
C GLY A 148 -8.18 0.14 3.16
N ASP A 149 -9.23 0.87 3.56
CA ASP A 149 -9.92 1.83 2.68
C ASP A 149 -9.07 3.05 2.32
N LEU A 150 -8.19 3.47 3.26
CA LEU A 150 -7.31 4.61 3.05
C LEU A 150 -6.28 4.28 1.96
N SER A 151 -5.65 3.10 2.03
CA SER A 151 -4.77 2.58 0.98
C SER A 151 -5.49 2.47 -0.35
N GLU A 152 -6.67 1.83 -0.40
CA GLU A 152 -7.44 1.68 -1.64
C GLU A 152 -7.71 3.04 -2.31
N GLN A 153 -8.10 4.06 -1.54
CA GLN A 153 -8.43 5.37 -2.10
C GLN A 153 -7.21 6.19 -2.54
N LEU A 154 -6.05 5.97 -1.91
CA LEU A 154 -4.79 6.65 -2.23
C LEU A 154 -4.07 5.98 -3.39
N THR A 155 -3.99 4.65 -3.41
CA THR A 155 -3.14 3.90 -4.36
C THR A 155 -3.86 3.46 -5.63
N SER A 156 -5.19 3.40 -5.65
CA SER A 156 -5.94 3.02 -6.86
C SER A 156 -5.79 4.02 -8.01
N ARG A 157 -5.37 5.25 -7.72
CA ARG A 157 -5.22 6.33 -8.71
C ARG A 157 -3.75 6.47 -9.09
N GLN A 158 -3.32 5.61 -10.00
CA GLN A 158 -1.92 5.51 -10.44
C GLN A 158 -1.35 6.83 -10.99
N ASN A 159 -2.20 7.71 -11.52
CA ASN A 159 -1.82 9.02 -12.02
C ASN A 159 -1.51 10.06 -10.93
N VAL A 160 -1.86 9.82 -9.67
CA VAL A 160 -1.59 10.77 -8.56
C VAL A 160 -0.85 10.12 -7.39
N VAL A 161 -0.91 8.80 -7.24
CA VAL A 161 -0.21 8.10 -6.15
C VAL A 161 1.30 8.34 -6.15
N TYR A 162 1.89 8.68 -7.30
CA TYR A 162 3.31 8.99 -7.42
C TYR A 162 3.66 10.46 -7.17
N HIS A 163 2.67 11.32 -6.93
CA HIS A 163 2.89 12.73 -6.64
C HIS A 163 3.26 12.87 -5.15
N ARG A 164 4.52 13.21 -4.87
CA ARG A 164 5.04 13.31 -3.49
C ARG A 164 4.27 14.33 -2.66
N ALA A 165 4.03 15.53 -3.21
CA ALA A 165 3.27 16.58 -2.53
C ALA A 165 1.84 16.16 -2.19
N TYR A 166 1.18 15.36 -3.04
CA TYR A 166 -0.16 14.83 -2.76
C TYR A 166 -0.15 13.88 -1.55
N ILE A 167 0.82 12.96 -1.50
CA ILE A 167 0.93 12.00 -0.40
C ILE A 167 1.37 12.70 0.90
N GLN A 168 2.32 13.63 0.83
CA GLN A 168 2.71 14.47 1.97
C GLN A 168 1.52 15.24 2.54
N THR A 169 0.71 15.86 1.67
CA THR A 169 -0.51 16.57 2.07
C THR A 169 -1.52 15.62 2.69
N ALA A 170 -1.72 14.43 2.11
CA ALA A 170 -2.61 13.42 2.68
C ALA A 170 -2.14 12.96 4.06
N ASN A 171 -0.83 12.71 4.23
CA ASN A 171 -0.26 12.29 5.50
C ASN A 171 -0.42 13.38 6.57
N ALA A 172 -0.08 14.64 6.23
CA ALA A 172 -0.26 15.78 7.12
C ALA A 172 -1.73 16.00 7.53
N MET A 173 -2.69 15.79 6.63
CA MET A 173 -4.11 16.05 6.91
C MET A 173 -4.86 14.92 7.60
N TYR A 174 -4.46 13.66 7.35
CA TYR A 174 -5.27 12.50 7.73
C TYR A 174 -4.62 11.62 8.80
N MET A 175 -3.42 11.96 9.27
CA MET A 175 -2.73 11.21 10.33
C MET A 175 -2.56 12.06 11.58
N LYS A 176 -2.73 11.47 12.77
CA LYS A 176 -2.36 12.07 14.06
C LYS A 176 -1.77 10.99 14.95
N GLY A 177 -0.56 11.24 15.49
CA GLY A 177 0.13 10.26 16.35
C GLY A 177 0.44 8.93 15.67
N GLY A 178 0.60 8.93 14.34
CA GLY A 178 0.83 7.73 13.54
C GLY A 178 -0.44 6.93 13.19
N GLU A 179 -1.61 7.37 13.64
CA GLU A 179 -2.89 6.70 13.40
C GLU A 179 -3.80 7.54 12.48
N PRO A 180 -4.63 6.91 11.63
CA PRO A 180 -5.56 7.65 10.77
C PRO A 180 -6.65 8.38 11.56
N LEU A 181 -6.96 9.62 11.16
CA LEU A 181 -8.08 10.36 11.70
C LEU A 181 -9.41 9.68 11.36
N THR A 182 -10.31 9.63 12.33
CA THR A 182 -11.66 9.09 12.14
C THR A 182 -12.37 9.76 10.97
N GLY A 183 -12.83 8.92 10.05
CA GLY A 183 -13.55 9.34 8.85
C GLY A 183 -12.68 9.81 7.68
N ALA A 184 -11.35 9.76 7.78
CA ALA A 184 -10.45 10.14 6.69
C ALA A 184 -10.74 9.38 5.38
N ALA A 185 -11.10 8.10 5.48
CA ALA A 185 -11.48 7.26 4.35
C ALA A 185 -13.01 7.22 4.10
N SER A 186 -13.82 7.95 4.85
CA SER A 186 -15.28 7.93 4.67
C SER A 186 -15.67 8.47 3.30
N ARG A 187 -16.62 7.79 2.66
CA ARG A 187 -17.18 8.20 1.37
C ARG A 187 -18.42 9.05 1.59
N VAL A 188 -18.63 10.02 0.69
CA VAL A 188 -19.87 10.81 0.74
C VAL A 188 -21.05 9.90 0.38
N LYS A 189 -22.06 9.85 1.24
CA LYS A 189 -23.26 9.03 1.01
C LYS A 189 -23.98 9.43 -0.28
N PRO A 190 -24.71 8.54 -0.96
CA PRO A 190 -25.61 8.91 -2.05
C PRO A 190 -26.66 9.94 -1.59
N ILE A 191 -27.07 10.86 -2.46
CA ILE A 191 -28.01 11.95 -2.14
C ILE A 191 -29.28 11.42 -1.44
N LYS A 192 -29.86 10.32 -1.95
CA LYS A 192 -31.06 9.67 -1.39
C LYS A 192 -30.90 9.19 0.06
N LYS A 193 -29.66 8.97 0.52
CA LYS A 193 -29.35 8.50 1.89
C LYS A 193 -28.79 9.61 2.79
N ARG A 194 -28.68 10.85 2.29
CA ARG A 194 -28.17 11.97 3.08
C ARG A 194 -29.30 12.62 3.87
N LYS A 195 -29.07 12.78 5.16
CA LYS A 195 -29.90 13.67 6.00
C LYS A 195 -29.51 15.12 5.73
N ARG A 196 -30.43 16.06 5.94
CA ARG A 196 -30.12 17.50 5.90
C ARG A 196 -28.97 17.79 6.88
N GLY A 197 -27.93 18.48 6.41
CA GLY A 197 -26.74 18.77 7.22
C GLY A 197 -25.68 17.66 7.26
N ASP A 198 -25.87 16.51 6.61
CA ASP A 198 -24.87 15.42 6.63
C ASP A 198 -23.55 15.86 5.96
N THR A 199 -22.47 15.81 6.73
CA THR A 199 -21.10 16.14 6.30
C THR A 199 -20.21 14.91 6.15
N SER A 200 -20.75 13.69 6.33
CA SER A 200 -20.01 12.43 6.24
C SER A 200 -19.23 12.32 4.92
N GLY A 201 -17.93 12.05 5.02
CA GLY A 201 -17.03 11.90 3.87
C GLY A 201 -16.71 13.18 3.10
N LYS A 202 -17.22 14.35 3.50
CA LYS A 202 -16.74 15.63 2.96
C LYS A 202 -15.29 15.84 3.39
N GLY A 203 -14.45 16.33 2.47
CA GLY A 203 -13.03 16.49 2.73
C GLY A 203 -12.24 15.19 2.96
N GLY A 204 -12.82 14.00 2.80
CA GLY A 204 -12.10 12.72 2.92
C GLY A 204 -11.10 12.51 1.78
N VAL A 205 -10.21 11.53 1.95
CA VAL A 205 -9.08 11.28 1.03
C VAL A 205 -9.49 11.01 -0.42
N GLY A 206 -10.64 10.36 -0.60
CA GLY A 206 -11.24 10.13 -1.91
C GLY A 206 -11.52 11.43 -2.67
N ARG A 207 -11.82 12.53 -1.96
CA ARG A 207 -12.03 13.86 -2.55
C ARG A 207 -10.73 14.64 -2.72
N LEU A 208 -9.72 14.40 -1.88
CA LEU A 208 -8.42 15.08 -2.01
C LEU A 208 -7.81 14.87 -3.39
N ALA A 209 -7.79 13.62 -3.90
CA ALA A 209 -7.27 13.36 -5.25
C ALA A 209 -8.00 14.15 -6.34
N LEU A 210 -9.32 14.32 -6.22
CA LEU A 210 -10.12 15.10 -7.17
C LEU A 210 -9.80 16.59 -7.07
N ALA A 211 -9.56 17.10 -5.87
CA ALA A 211 -9.14 18.48 -5.65
C ALA A 211 -7.74 18.73 -6.22
N VAL A 212 -6.75 17.87 -5.92
CA VAL A 212 -5.39 17.99 -6.44
C VAL A 212 -5.34 17.91 -7.96
N ARG A 213 -6.14 17.02 -8.59
CA ARG A 213 -6.26 16.98 -10.05
C ARG A 213 -6.86 18.26 -10.65
N ARG A 214 -7.70 18.98 -9.90
CA ARG A 214 -8.19 20.30 -10.35
C ARG A 214 -7.11 21.36 -10.19
N LEU A 215 -6.40 21.36 -9.05
CA LEU A 215 -5.29 22.28 -8.80
C LEU A 215 -4.16 22.11 -9.82
N SER A 216 -3.90 20.89 -10.29
CA SER A 216 -2.86 20.61 -11.28
C SER A 216 -3.13 21.20 -12.67
N ARG A 217 -4.29 21.83 -12.88
CA ARG A 217 -4.60 22.59 -14.11
C ARG A 217 -4.11 24.05 -14.05
N THR A 218 -3.73 24.52 -12.87
CA THR A 218 -3.34 25.92 -12.62
C THR A 218 -1.98 26.01 -11.92
N TYR A 219 -1.69 25.06 -11.02
CA TYR A 219 -0.47 25.02 -10.23
C TYR A 219 0.35 23.77 -10.59
N ASP A 220 1.67 23.84 -10.44
CA ASP A 220 2.49 22.63 -10.43
C ASP A 220 2.36 21.92 -9.08
N THR A 221 1.47 20.94 -9.02
CA THR A 221 1.18 20.19 -7.80
C THR A 221 2.27 19.21 -7.40
N HIS A 222 3.36 19.05 -8.17
CA HIS A 222 4.49 18.20 -7.77
C HIS A 222 5.45 18.90 -6.80
N ILE A 223 5.54 20.22 -6.88
CA ILE A 223 6.51 21.03 -6.11
C ILE A 223 5.87 21.78 -4.93
N LEU A 224 4.52 21.86 -4.89
CA LEU A 224 3.81 22.49 -3.79
C LEU A 224 4.15 21.82 -2.46
N GLN A 225 4.49 22.64 -1.46
CA GLN A 225 4.61 22.16 -0.10
C GLN A 225 3.23 21.82 0.47
N PRO A 226 3.13 20.90 1.46
CA PRO A 226 1.86 20.51 2.05
C PRO A 226 1.04 21.69 2.58
N SER A 227 1.68 22.68 3.22
CA SER A 227 1.03 23.90 3.70
C SER A 227 0.38 24.69 2.57
N GLN A 228 1.11 24.94 1.49
CA GLN A 228 0.61 25.64 0.31
C GLN A 228 -0.54 24.87 -0.35
N MET A 229 -0.42 23.54 -0.46
CA MET A 229 -1.49 22.72 -1.00
C MET A 229 -2.74 22.83 -0.13
N MET A 230 -2.61 22.76 1.19
CA MET A 230 -3.72 22.90 2.14
C MET A 230 -4.42 24.26 2.07
N GLU A 231 -3.68 25.35 1.85
CA GLU A 231 -4.24 26.70 1.64
C GLU A 231 -5.09 26.81 0.37
N LEU A 232 -4.72 26.08 -0.68
CA LEU A 232 -5.43 26.05 -1.96
C LEU A 232 -6.64 25.10 -1.95
N LEU A 233 -6.75 24.22 -0.95
CA LEU A 233 -7.85 23.25 -0.88
C LEU A 233 -9.19 23.95 -0.58
N PRO A 234 -10.30 23.46 -1.16
CA PRO A 234 -11.63 23.98 -0.82
C PRO A 234 -11.97 23.85 0.67
N ARG A 235 -12.86 24.72 1.16
CA ARG A 235 -13.31 24.75 2.58
C ARG A 235 -13.82 23.43 3.14
N GLU A 236 -14.20 22.48 2.29
CA GLU A 236 -14.63 21.15 2.74
C GLU A 236 -13.54 20.36 3.49
N PHE A 237 -12.27 20.69 3.28
CA PHE A 237 -11.12 20.04 3.92
C PHE A 237 -10.75 20.66 5.28
N ALA A 238 -11.32 21.82 5.63
CA ALA A 238 -10.96 22.60 6.81
C ALA A 238 -11.03 21.80 8.12
N ASN A 239 -12.01 20.90 8.25
CA ASN A 239 -12.15 20.05 9.43
C ASN A 239 -10.95 19.10 9.64
N PHE A 240 -10.41 18.52 8.56
CA PHE A 240 -9.23 17.64 8.67
C PHE A 240 -7.97 18.45 8.94
N ILE A 241 -7.81 19.61 8.28
CA ILE A 241 -6.70 20.54 8.52
C ILE A 241 -6.66 20.97 10.00
N ALA A 242 -7.81 21.36 10.56
CA ALA A 242 -7.92 21.75 11.96
C ALA A 242 -7.59 20.60 12.92
N LYS A 243 -8.12 19.40 12.67
CA LYS A 243 -7.86 18.22 13.50
C LYS A 243 -6.39 17.79 13.51
N ALA A 244 -5.72 17.88 12.37
CA ALA A 244 -4.30 17.59 12.26
C ALA A 244 -3.43 18.63 13.00
N SER A 245 -3.87 19.89 13.03
CA SER A 245 -3.13 20.99 13.65
C SER A 245 -3.32 21.10 15.17
N ALA A 246 -4.40 20.53 15.70
CA ALA A 246 -4.65 20.51 17.14
C ALA A 246 -3.63 19.60 17.84
N LYS A 247 -2.71 20.19 18.62
CA LYS A 247 -1.76 19.47 19.49
C LYS A 247 -2.55 18.64 20.51
#